data_AF-A0A0V0QKA0-F1
#
_entry.id   AF-A0A0V0QKA0-F1
#
_cell.length_a   1.000
_cell.length_b   1.000
_cell.length_c   1.000
_cell.angle_alpha   90.00
_cell.angle_beta   90.00
_cell.angle_gamma   90.00
#
_symmetry.space_group_name_H-M   'P 1'
#
loop_
_entity.id
_entity.type
_entity.pdbx_description
1 polymer ?
#
loop_
_entity_poly.entity_id
_entity_poly.type
_entity_poly.pdbx_seq_one_letter_code
_entity_poly.pdbx_strand_id
1 'polypeptide(L)'
;MTFEETIKLSPFEKYQQFGHFPWKFILHLILIFMTTYQIEKVFEQRVNYNGPQYKVFRNLFLEEVSDREDWEDWEVEYYDLEEIQQQFLGICENLQDINEELIPFFDLAESNYQIDVYYKSSDVNNYNFMNKDVNLLDCNFGFFDAQNLESIKEFFSEILFMSIHLENLISLGQKNGDDKCNRWFIDINYDFQNHIFVEASINVESDDCVTGYLQYDEGLYFVHSIMRILYRKEQKLKEEDQQEFIFQRTQTFKMDYLQEDQKYNFLVKNVNEKWEKLTISQKLSFFNKWFLVAILAHFFQMMQMVSYIEILYNNSTRQDGYDDFLTQQEYLVGLGSILQWISMYNYMQYDDNINRLTTTIRRVSSSLLTFFIGAVPIFLAFTMLVVMEGWDTVKKDKEKLANNIQIEKQNKELSEVLKIVEKKQQIQVQDYNKLQVFNQYKEQSIERQFYEQNRLVNQKFNNIKKEFKNEQKNNKIYLDFKINKNQDRIQKIFSEMKTQQNENTNQLRNLNQNYFLDSQQKYLFFLYELRENIMIQKQKFDKECLKSFY
;
A
#
# COMPACT_ATOMS: atom_id res chain seq x y z
N MET A 1 40.79 38.87 43.05
CA MET A 1 40.53 38.58 41.64
C MET A 1 40.74 39.86 40.87
N THR A 2 41.74 39.88 39.98
CA THR A 2 41.94 40.99 39.05
C THR A 2 40.85 40.97 37.98
N PHE A 3 40.65 42.11 37.31
CA PHE A 3 39.69 42.24 36.22
C PHE A 3 39.85 41.17 35.13
N GLU A 4 41.10 40.98 34.72
CA GLU A 4 41.46 40.04 33.66
C GLU A 4 41.16 38.61 34.08
N GLU A 5 41.42 38.27 35.34
CA GLU A 5 41.04 36.98 35.94
C GLU A 5 39.52 36.78 35.97
N THR A 6 38.74 37.81 36.30
CA THR A 6 37.26 37.69 36.31
C THR A 6 36.71 37.35 34.93
N ILE A 7 37.31 37.88 33.86
CA ILE A 7 36.79 37.69 32.51
C ILE A 7 37.36 36.44 31.83
N LYS A 8 38.65 36.17 31.99
CA LYS A 8 39.33 35.10 31.24
C LYS A 8 39.19 33.73 31.90
N LEU A 9 39.07 33.67 33.23
CA LEU A 9 39.02 32.39 33.92
C LEU A 9 37.66 31.72 33.77
N SER A 10 37.71 30.45 33.42
CA SER A 10 36.58 29.54 33.45
C SER A 10 36.01 29.39 34.88
N PRO A 11 34.76 28.96 35.05
CA PRO A 11 34.17 28.73 36.37
C PRO A 11 34.99 27.77 37.25
N PHE A 12 35.67 26.78 36.66
CA PHE A 12 36.50 25.82 37.39
C PHE A 12 37.83 26.43 37.84
N GLU A 13 38.47 27.27 37.02
CA GLU A 13 39.65 28.02 37.44
C GLU A 13 39.32 28.99 38.56
N LYS A 14 38.16 29.66 38.47
CA LYS A 14 37.67 30.53 39.55
C LYS A 14 37.45 29.76 40.85
N TYR A 15 36.97 28.52 40.76
CA TYR A 15 36.86 27.65 41.93
C TYR A 15 38.23 27.28 42.50
N GLN A 16 39.17 26.86 41.66
CA GLN A 16 40.50 26.44 42.08
C GLN A 16 41.32 27.59 42.69
N GLN A 17 41.23 28.79 42.13
CA GLN A 17 42.02 29.95 42.56
C GLN A 17 41.38 30.74 43.70
N PHE A 18 40.05 30.87 43.72
CA PHE A 18 39.34 31.77 44.65
C PHE A 18 38.33 31.06 45.55
N GLY A 19 38.14 29.73 45.41
CA GLY A 19 37.17 28.97 46.20
C GLY A 19 35.70 29.23 45.81
N HIS A 20 35.44 29.91 44.70
CA HIS A 20 34.08 30.17 44.23
C HIS A 20 33.46 28.93 43.61
N PHE A 21 32.56 28.26 44.33
CA PHE A 21 31.91 27.04 43.86
C PHE A 21 31.15 27.26 42.53
N PRO A 22 31.28 26.37 41.53
CA PRO A 22 30.77 26.58 40.17
C PRO A 22 29.26 26.27 40.06
N TRP A 23 28.42 26.95 40.85
CA TRP A 23 26.97 26.71 40.90
C TRP A 23 26.28 26.78 39.53
N LYS A 24 26.77 27.63 38.62
CA LYS A 24 26.23 27.78 37.27
C LYS A 24 26.37 26.49 36.45
N PHE A 25 27.51 25.81 36.56
CA PHE A 25 27.73 24.54 35.88
C PHE A 25 26.81 23.45 36.43
N ILE A 26 26.66 23.38 37.76
CA ILE A 26 25.77 22.40 38.40
C ILE A 26 24.31 22.62 38.00
N LEU A 27 23.83 23.87 38.00
CA LEU A 27 22.48 24.20 37.54
C LEU A 27 22.27 23.79 36.07
N HIS A 28 23.26 24.05 35.23
CA HIS A 28 23.22 23.69 33.82
C HIS A 28 23.15 22.16 33.62
N LEU A 29 23.93 21.40 34.39
CA LEU A 29 23.94 19.94 34.36
C LEU A 29 22.59 19.36 34.82
N ILE A 30 22.01 19.91 35.89
CA ILE A 30 20.67 19.53 36.35
C ILE A 30 19.64 19.81 35.25
N LEU A 31 19.73 20.96 34.57
CA LEU A 31 18.83 21.28 33.46
C LEU A 31 18.96 20.29 32.31
N ILE A 32 20.18 19.94 31.89
CA ILE A 32 20.42 18.91 30.87
C ILE A 32 19.80 17.56 31.26
N PHE A 33 19.99 17.15 32.51
CA PHE A 33 19.40 15.90 33.00
C PHE A 33 17.88 15.95 32.94
N MET A 34 17.27 17.03 33.43
CA MET A 34 15.81 17.20 33.46
C MET A 34 15.22 17.29 32.04
N THR A 35 15.87 17.98 31.10
CA THR A 35 15.41 18.05 29.70
C THR A 35 15.52 16.70 29.00
N THR A 36 16.57 15.94 29.31
CA THR A 36 16.76 14.61 28.72
C THR A 36 15.72 13.63 29.25
N TYR A 37 15.46 13.66 30.57
CA TYR A 37 14.38 12.89 31.19
C TYR A 37 13.00 13.29 30.64
N GLN A 38 12.79 14.58 30.39
CA GLN A 38 11.55 15.07 29.77
C GLN A 38 11.36 14.50 28.36
N ILE A 39 12.42 14.45 27.54
CA ILE A 39 12.35 13.82 26.20
C ILE A 39 12.00 12.34 26.32
N GLU A 40 12.66 11.62 27.22
CA GLU A 40 12.39 10.20 27.45
C GLU A 40 10.91 9.98 27.81
N LYS A 41 10.34 10.81 28.70
CA LYS A 41 8.94 10.70 29.10
C LYS A 41 7.95 11.02 27.98
N VAL A 42 8.21 12.07 27.19
CA VAL A 42 7.39 12.40 26.03
C VAL A 42 7.42 11.26 25.00
N PHE A 43 8.59 10.67 24.78
CA PHE A 43 8.77 9.61 23.78
C PHE A 43 8.22 8.24 24.24
N GLU A 44 8.39 7.90 25.53
CA GLU A 44 7.90 6.64 26.12
C GLU A 44 6.39 6.48 25.97
N GLN A 45 5.65 7.58 26.05
CA GLN A 45 4.20 7.61 25.90
C GLN A 45 3.74 7.22 24.50
N ARG A 46 4.46 7.62 23.43
CA ARG A 46 4.04 7.44 22.03
C ARG A 46 4.55 6.14 21.41
N VAL A 47 5.85 5.88 21.50
CA VAL A 47 6.50 4.88 20.62
C VAL A 47 6.27 3.45 21.06
N ASN A 48 6.17 3.21 22.36
CA ASN A 48 6.11 1.85 22.89
C ASN A 48 4.77 1.14 22.62
N TYR A 49 3.72 1.88 22.30
CA TYR A 49 2.38 1.32 22.11
C TYR A 49 1.89 1.50 20.67
N ASN A 50 2.02 2.71 20.10
CA ASN A 50 1.46 3.01 18.78
C ASN A 50 2.20 2.27 17.67
N GLY A 51 3.53 2.14 17.77
CA GLY A 51 4.34 1.47 16.74
C GLY A 51 3.96 -0.01 16.53
N PRO A 52 3.94 -0.85 17.58
CA PRO A 52 3.47 -2.23 17.47
C PRO A 52 2.01 -2.34 17.05
N GLN A 53 1.13 -1.49 17.60
CA GLN A 53 -0.30 -1.60 17.30
C GLN A 53 -0.63 -1.16 15.86
N TYR A 54 0.07 -0.14 15.33
CA TYR A 54 -0.03 0.24 13.92
C TYR A 54 0.23 -0.97 13.01
N LYS A 55 1.25 -1.79 13.32
CA LYS A 55 1.56 -3.00 12.55
C LYS A 55 0.45 -4.05 12.64
N VAL A 56 -0.13 -4.19 13.83
CA VAL A 56 -1.26 -5.10 14.05
C VAL A 56 -2.46 -4.66 13.22
N PHE A 57 -2.87 -3.39 13.29
CA PHE A 57 -4.00 -2.90 12.50
C PHE A 57 -3.73 -2.90 11.01
N ARG A 58 -2.50 -2.62 10.58
CA ARG A 58 -2.11 -2.76 9.18
C ARG A 58 -2.34 -4.20 8.72
N ASN A 59 -1.79 -5.18 9.42
CA ASN A 59 -1.96 -6.59 9.04
C ASN A 59 -3.42 -7.06 9.14
N LEU A 60 -4.19 -6.48 10.07
CA LEU A 60 -5.60 -6.77 10.23
C LEU A 60 -6.46 -6.18 9.11
N PHE A 61 -6.17 -4.96 8.66
CA PHE A 61 -7.04 -4.23 7.73
C PHE A 61 -6.48 -4.04 6.33
N LEU A 62 -5.25 -4.47 6.08
CA LEU A 62 -4.61 -4.58 4.77
C LEU A 62 -3.91 -5.94 4.77
N GLU A 63 -4.35 -6.86 3.90
CA GLU A 63 -3.91 -8.26 3.88
C GLU A 63 -2.38 -8.41 4.00
N GLU A 64 -1.95 -9.47 4.69
CA GLU A 64 -0.54 -9.72 4.98
C GLU A 64 0.27 -9.80 3.69
N VAL A 65 1.07 -8.75 3.42
CA VAL A 65 2.10 -8.79 2.37
C VAL A 65 3.15 -9.79 2.84
N SER A 66 2.92 -11.06 2.51
CA SER A 66 3.80 -12.17 2.85
C SER A 66 5.25 -11.82 2.49
N ASP A 67 6.09 -11.84 3.53
CA ASP A 67 7.56 -11.84 3.46
C ASP A 67 8.29 -10.55 3.07
N ARG A 68 7.65 -9.38 2.90
CA ARG A 68 8.40 -8.13 2.74
C ARG A 68 8.84 -7.57 4.10
N GLU A 69 10.10 -7.82 4.46
CA GLU A 69 10.80 -7.21 5.61
C GLU A 69 11.01 -5.69 5.45
N ASP A 70 10.62 -5.10 4.32
CA ASP A 70 10.85 -3.69 4.04
C ASP A 70 9.79 -2.83 4.76
N TRP A 71 10.13 -2.41 5.97
CA TRP A 71 9.36 -1.52 6.85
C TRP A 71 9.03 -0.13 6.25
N GLU A 72 9.45 0.15 5.03
CA GLU A 72 9.35 1.47 4.37
C GLU A 72 8.14 1.57 3.42
N ASP A 73 7.57 0.45 2.96
CA ASP A 73 6.41 0.45 2.06
C ASP A 73 5.09 0.43 2.86
N TRP A 74 4.57 1.63 3.16
CA TRP A 74 3.30 1.82 3.88
C TRP A 74 2.06 1.62 3.00
N GLU A 75 2.27 1.36 1.71
CA GLU A 75 1.24 1.25 0.68
C GLU A 75 1.14 -0.21 0.18
N VAL A 76 -0.09 -0.68 -0.04
CA VAL A 76 -0.41 -1.98 -0.65
C VAL A 76 -1.06 -1.72 -2.00
N GLU A 77 -0.53 -2.31 -3.06
CA GLU A 77 -1.05 -2.16 -4.42
C GLU A 77 -1.93 -3.38 -4.77
N TYR A 78 -3.20 -3.13 -5.14
CA TYR A 78 -4.12 -4.16 -5.61
C TYR A 78 -4.32 -4.07 -7.12
N TYR A 79 -4.11 -5.18 -7.82
CA TYR A 79 -4.14 -5.22 -9.29
C TYR A 79 -5.45 -5.79 -9.83
N ASP A 80 -6.13 -6.65 -9.05
CA ASP A 80 -7.38 -7.28 -9.45
C ASP A 80 -8.57 -6.82 -8.58
N LEU A 81 -9.74 -6.65 -9.20
CA LEU A 81 -10.96 -6.27 -8.49
C LEU A 81 -11.40 -7.32 -7.47
N GLU A 82 -11.09 -8.60 -7.72
CA GLU A 82 -11.37 -9.69 -6.79
C GLU A 82 -10.53 -9.56 -5.52
N GLU A 83 -9.26 -9.15 -5.62
CA GLU A 83 -8.38 -8.90 -4.45
C GLU A 83 -8.94 -7.75 -3.61
N ILE A 84 -9.34 -6.64 -4.25
CA ILE A 84 -9.94 -5.51 -3.54
C ILE A 84 -11.27 -5.90 -2.89
N GLN A 85 -12.07 -6.71 -3.58
CA GLN A 85 -13.30 -7.26 -3.02
C GLN A 85 -13.01 -8.09 -1.75
N GLN A 86 -12.04 -9.01 -1.82
CA GLN A 86 -11.63 -9.79 -0.65
C GLN A 86 -11.10 -8.90 0.47
N GLN A 87 -10.38 -7.83 0.13
CA GLN A 87 -9.90 -6.86 1.12
C GLN A 87 -11.06 -6.19 1.87
N PHE A 88 -12.10 -5.72 1.16
CA PHE A 88 -13.27 -5.12 1.82
C PHE A 88 -14.04 -6.11 2.69
N LEU A 89 -14.21 -7.35 2.22
CA LEU A 89 -14.83 -8.42 3.01
C LEU A 89 -13.99 -8.74 4.25
N GLY A 90 -12.67 -8.84 4.09
CA GLY A 90 -11.72 -9.05 5.18
C GLY A 90 -11.78 -7.95 6.23
N ILE A 91 -11.91 -6.68 5.84
CA ILE A 91 -12.11 -5.58 6.80
C ILE A 91 -13.38 -5.81 7.63
N CYS A 92 -14.50 -6.23 7.03
CA CYS A 92 -15.71 -6.50 7.81
C CYS A 92 -15.54 -7.69 8.76
N GLU A 93 -15.01 -8.80 8.24
CA GLU A 93 -14.85 -10.05 9.00
C GLU A 93 -13.92 -9.80 10.19
N ASN A 94 -12.79 -9.15 9.95
CA ASN A 94 -11.81 -8.81 10.97
C ASN A 94 -12.34 -7.78 11.98
N LEU A 95 -13.26 -6.88 11.59
CA LEU A 95 -13.95 -6.00 12.53
C LEU A 95 -14.95 -6.75 13.41
N GLN A 96 -15.70 -7.71 12.85
CA GLN A 96 -16.64 -8.54 13.62
C GLN A 96 -15.89 -9.43 14.63
N ASP A 97 -14.76 -9.99 14.21
CA ASP A 97 -13.97 -10.95 14.97
C ASP A 97 -12.76 -10.31 15.67
N ILE A 98 -12.68 -8.97 15.74
CA ILE A 98 -11.51 -8.24 16.27
C ILE A 98 -11.10 -8.67 17.69
N ASN A 99 -12.07 -9.05 18.51
CA ASN A 99 -11.87 -9.52 19.88
C ASN A 99 -11.38 -10.97 19.97
N GLU A 100 -11.57 -11.76 18.92
CA GLU A 100 -11.06 -13.13 18.82
C GLU A 100 -9.65 -13.15 18.23
N GLU A 101 -9.35 -12.21 17.31
CA GLU A 101 -8.04 -12.12 16.66
C GLU A 101 -6.98 -11.39 17.49
N LEU A 102 -7.38 -10.35 18.23
CA LEU A 102 -6.44 -9.48 18.95
C LEU A 102 -6.34 -9.84 20.44
N ILE A 103 -5.14 -9.65 20.99
CA ILE A 103 -4.87 -9.83 22.44
C ILE A 103 -5.63 -8.82 23.31
N PRO A 104 -5.60 -7.49 23.01
CA PRO A 104 -6.39 -6.54 23.78
C PRO A 104 -7.89 -6.64 23.43
N PHE A 105 -8.74 -6.40 24.44
CA PHE A 105 -10.18 -6.34 24.25
C PHE A 105 -10.58 -4.99 23.64
N PHE A 106 -11.44 -5.03 22.62
CA PHE A 106 -12.01 -3.88 21.93
C PHE A 106 -13.50 -3.74 22.22
N ASP A 107 -13.89 -2.56 22.69
CA ASP A 107 -15.28 -2.15 22.78
C ASP A 107 -15.69 -1.42 21.49
N LEU A 108 -16.60 -2.05 20.74
CA LEU A 108 -17.17 -1.52 19.49
C LEU A 108 -18.52 -0.82 19.71
N ALA A 109 -19.01 -0.69 20.95
CA ALA A 109 -20.32 -0.12 21.20
C ALA A 109 -20.39 1.38 20.84
N GLU A 110 -19.27 2.10 20.97
CA GLU A 110 -19.14 3.52 20.68
C GLU A 110 -18.41 3.82 19.35
N SER A 111 -18.03 2.78 18.60
CA SER A 111 -17.31 2.95 17.33
C SER A 111 -18.20 3.64 16.29
N ASN A 112 -17.62 4.56 15.54
CA ASN A 112 -18.27 5.22 14.40
C ASN A 112 -17.51 4.86 13.12
N TYR A 113 -18.25 4.61 12.04
CA TYR A 113 -17.67 4.24 10.75
C TYR A 113 -18.16 5.19 9.67
N GLN A 114 -17.22 5.87 9.02
CA GLN A 114 -17.53 6.84 7.97
C GLN A 114 -16.75 6.51 6.71
N ILE A 115 -17.35 6.80 5.56
CA ILE A 115 -16.66 6.68 4.27
C ILE A 115 -16.76 8.02 3.55
N ASP A 116 -15.58 8.50 3.17
CA ASP A 116 -15.37 9.70 2.38
C ASP A 116 -15.02 9.31 0.95
N VAL A 117 -15.80 9.81 -0.01
CA VAL A 117 -15.63 9.50 -1.43
C VAL A 117 -15.44 10.79 -2.23
N TYR A 118 -14.39 10.82 -3.05
CA TYR A 118 -14.08 11.92 -3.94
C TYR A 118 -14.30 11.47 -5.39
N TYR A 119 -15.27 12.08 -6.04
CA TYR A 119 -15.64 11.74 -7.42
C TYR A 119 -14.85 12.54 -8.45
N LYS A 120 -14.69 11.96 -9.64
CA LYS A 120 -14.14 12.65 -10.80
C LYS A 120 -15.12 13.69 -11.31
N SER A 121 -14.95 14.93 -10.88
CA SER A 121 -15.72 16.06 -11.41
C SER A 121 -15.25 16.45 -12.80
N SER A 122 -16.18 16.89 -13.66
CA SER A 122 -15.85 17.52 -14.94
C SER A 122 -15.30 18.94 -14.76
N ASP A 123 -15.50 19.55 -13.59
CA ASP A 123 -14.94 20.84 -13.22
C ASP A 123 -13.71 20.61 -12.32
N VAL A 124 -12.52 20.92 -12.87
CA VAL A 124 -11.22 20.68 -12.24
C VAL A 124 -11.07 21.37 -10.88
N ASN A 125 -11.90 22.38 -10.60
CA ASN A 125 -11.84 23.15 -9.35
C ASN A 125 -12.87 22.74 -8.29
N ASN A 126 -13.79 21.82 -8.59
CA ASN A 126 -14.83 21.38 -7.65
C ASN A 126 -14.92 19.85 -7.66
N TYR A 127 -14.10 19.20 -6.82
CA TYR A 127 -14.33 17.80 -6.48
C TYR A 127 -15.66 17.68 -5.74
N ASN A 128 -16.53 16.79 -6.21
CA ASN A 128 -17.73 16.44 -5.46
C ASN A 128 -17.29 15.51 -4.33
N PHE A 129 -17.28 16.03 -3.11
CA PHE A 129 -17.06 15.28 -1.89
C PHE A 129 -18.40 14.76 -1.37
N MET A 130 -18.48 13.46 -1.11
CA MET A 130 -19.60 12.87 -0.37
C MET A 130 -19.05 12.12 0.83
N ASN A 131 -19.54 12.48 2.01
CA ASN A 131 -19.34 11.75 3.25
C ASN A 131 -20.64 10.99 3.57
N LYS A 132 -20.51 9.73 4.01
CA LYS A 132 -21.64 8.92 4.44
C LYS A 132 -21.26 8.08 5.66
N ASP A 133 -22.07 8.13 6.70
CA ASP A 133 -22.03 7.18 7.81
C ASP A 133 -22.46 5.80 7.31
N VAL A 134 -21.68 4.76 7.64
CA VAL A 134 -21.89 3.40 7.16
C VAL A 134 -21.91 2.40 8.31
N ASN A 135 -22.54 1.25 8.11
CA ASN A 135 -22.45 0.14 9.06
C ASN A 135 -21.53 -0.93 8.48
N LEU A 136 -20.24 -0.87 8.81
CA LEU A 136 -19.25 -1.83 8.32
C LEU A 136 -19.48 -3.24 8.87
N LEU A 137 -20.17 -3.38 10.00
CA LEU A 137 -20.53 -4.69 10.56
C LEU A 137 -21.49 -5.48 9.66
N ASP A 138 -22.24 -4.82 8.77
CA ASP A 138 -23.11 -5.52 7.81
C ASP A 138 -22.45 -5.71 6.44
N CYS A 139 -21.16 -5.39 6.29
CA CYS A 139 -20.46 -5.26 5.00
C CYS A 139 -21.16 -4.33 3.98
N ASN A 140 -21.94 -3.37 4.46
CA ASN A 140 -22.63 -2.41 3.59
C ASN A 140 -21.92 -1.06 3.66
N PHE A 141 -21.07 -0.79 2.66
CA PHE A 141 -20.32 0.45 2.51
C PHE A 141 -21.20 1.62 2.05
N GLY A 142 -22.50 1.39 1.84
CA GLY A 142 -23.49 2.41 1.51
C GLY A 142 -23.40 2.99 0.09
N PHE A 143 -22.24 2.97 -0.54
CA PHE A 143 -22.01 3.39 -1.93
C PHE A 143 -22.01 2.20 -2.90
N PHE A 144 -21.55 1.04 -2.43
CA PHE A 144 -21.52 -0.20 -3.17
C PHE A 144 -21.77 -1.39 -2.23
N ASP A 145 -22.09 -2.54 -2.81
CA ASP A 145 -22.20 -3.81 -2.09
C ASP A 145 -20.89 -4.59 -2.23
N ALA A 146 -20.18 -4.81 -1.12
CA ALA A 146 -18.90 -5.53 -1.11
C ALA A 146 -19.04 -6.99 -1.56
N GLN A 147 -20.24 -7.59 -1.50
CA GLN A 147 -20.47 -8.95 -1.99
C GLN A 147 -20.67 -8.99 -3.52
N ASN A 148 -20.95 -7.85 -4.15
CA ASN A 148 -21.23 -7.75 -5.57
C ASN A 148 -20.11 -7.04 -6.34
N LEU A 149 -19.27 -7.84 -7.00
CA LEU A 149 -18.14 -7.37 -7.81
C LEU A 149 -18.55 -6.36 -8.90
N GLU A 150 -19.75 -6.49 -9.48
CA GLU A 150 -20.24 -5.56 -10.50
C GLU A 150 -20.57 -4.18 -9.92
N SER A 151 -21.09 -4.14 -8.68
CA SER A 151 -21.34 -2.90 -7.94
C SER A 151 -20.03 -2.18 -7.60
N ILE A 152 -19.00 -2.91 -7.17
CA ILE A 152 -17.66 -2.34 -6.89
C ILE A 152 -17.08 -1.74 -8.17
N LYS A 153 -17.16 -2.47 -9.28
CA LYS A 153 -16.64 -2.03 -10.57
C LYS A 153 -17.32 -0.76 -11.09
N GLU A 154 -18.64 -0.68 -10.97
CA GLU A 154 -19.40 0.52 -11.35
C GLU A 154 -18.96 1.73 -10.51
N PHE A 155 -18.89 1.55 -9.19
CA PHE A 155 -18.42 2.57 -8.25
C PHE A 155 -16.99 3.05 -8.55
N PHE A 156 -16.05 2.12 -8.76
CA PHE A 156 -14.65 2.44 -9.04
C PHE A 156 -14.43 3.21 -10.34
N SER A 157 -15.36 3.12 -11.29
CA SER A 157 -15.25 3.84 -12.56
C SER A 157 -15.44 5.36 -12.41
N GLU A 158 -16.01 5.83 -11.29
CA GLU A 158 -16.40 7.23 -11.08
C GLU A 158 -15.58 7.96 -10.00
N ILE A 159 -14.82 7.22 -9.18
CA ILE A 159 -14.10 7.78 -8.03
C ILE A 159 -12.61 8.02 -8.33
N LEU A 160 -12.02 8.91 -7.55
CA LEU A 160 -10.57 9.19 -7.56
C LEU A 160 -9.92 8.74 -6.26
N PHE A 161 -10.60 8.95 -5.13
CA PHE A 161 -10.09 8.63 -3.81
C PHE A 161 -11.24 8.20 -2.91
N MET A 162 -10.98 7.25 -2.04
CA MET A 162 -11.90 6.80 -0.99
C MET A 162 -11.14 6.66 0.32
N SER A 163 -11.71 7.13 1.42
CA SER A 163 -11.19 6.87 2.76
C SER A 163 -12.25 6.21 3.62
N ILE A 164 -11.86 5.19 4.36
CA ILE A 164 -12.68 4.51 5.37
C ILE A 164 -12.15 4.94 6.73
N HIS A 165 -12.97 5.64 7.50
CA HIS A 165 -12.66 6.11 8.84
C HIS A 165 -13.30 5.16 9.85
N LEU A 166 -12.46 4.52 10.66
CA LEU A 166 -12.86 3.74 11.84
C LEU A 166 -12.53 4.57 13.07
N GLU A 167 -13.53 5.24 13.62
CA GLU A 167 -13.37 6.14 14.76
C GLU A 167 -13.85 5.48 16.05
N ASN A 168 -13.31 5.95 17.18
CA ASN A 168 -13.74 5.53 18.51
C ASN A 168 -13.63 4.03 18.78
N LEU A 169 -12.65 3.34 18.16
CA LEU A 169 -12.34 1.96 18.52
C LEU A 169 -11.63 1.95 19.88
N ILE A 170 -12.28 1.44 20.92
CA ILE A 170 -11.73 1.53 22.28
C ILE A 170 -11.04 0.22 22.65
N SER A 171 -9.72 0.25 22.81
CA SER A 171 -8.94 -0.87 23.37
C SER A 171 -8.77 -0.73 24.89
N LEU A 172 -9.06 -1.81 25.61
CA LEU A 172 -8.82 -1.94 27.04
C LEU A 172 -7.60 -2.84 27.26
N GLY A 173 -6.49 -2.24 27.70
CA GLY A 173 -5.25 -2.93 28.03
C GLY A 173 -4.94 -2.84 29.51
N GLN A 174 -4.43 -3.91 30.11
CA GLN A 174 -3.96 -3.88 31.50
C GLN A 174 -2.43 -3.75 31.52
N LYS A 175 -1.90 -2.65 32.07
CA LYS A 175 -0.45 -2.48 32.27
C LYS A 175 -0.17 -2.23 33.74
N ASN A 176 0.53 -3.15 34.41
CA ASN A 176 0.90 -3.06 35.83
C ASN A 176 -0.30 -2.95 36.80
N GLY A 177 -1.49 -3.42 36.40
CA GLY A 177 -2.70 -3.35 37.21
C GLY A 177 -3.50 -2.06 37.06
N ASP A 178 -3.01 -1.10 36.27
CA ASP A 178 -3.79 0.06 35.83
C ASP A 178 -4.46 -0.25 34.49
N ASP A 179 -5.76 0.03 34.41
CA ASP A 179 -6.54 -0.10 33.19
C ASP A 179 -6.18 1.07 32.27
N LYS A 180 -5.42 0.76 31.22
CA LYS A 180 -5.14 1.70 30.14
C LYS A 180 -6.20 1.55 29.08
N CYS A 181 -6.85 2.66 28.75
CA CYS A 181 -7.84 2.71 27.69
C CYS A 181 -7.30 3.60 26.59
N ASN A 182 -7.20 3.07 25.38
CA ASN A 182 -6.81 3.84 24.20
C ASN A 182 -7.93 3.77 23.18
N ARG A 183 -8.29 4.93 22.67
CA ARG A 183 -9.20 5.14 21.56
C ARG A 183 -8.38 5.22 20.28
N TRP A 184 -8.79 4.49 19.24
CA TRP A 184 -8.12 4.49 17.95
C TRP A 184 -8.96 5.18 16.89
N PHE A 185 -8.24 5.86 16.00
CA PHE A 185 -8.74 6.45 14.77
C PHE A 185 -7.94 5.83 13.63
N ILE A 186 -8.61 5.09 12.77
CA ILE A 186 -7.97 4.34 11.70
C ILE A 186 -8.54 4.82 10.38
N ASP A 187 -7.69 5.38 9.54
CA ASP A 187 -8.06 5.81 8.19
C ASP A 187 -7.45 4.85 7.18
N ILE A 188 -8.29 4.15 6.43
CA ILE A 188 -7.87 3.29 5.33
C ILE A 188 -8.15 4.03 4.03
N ASN A 189 -7.09 4.51 3.40
CA ASN A 189 -7.13 5.34 2.21
C ASN A 189 -6.91 4.48 0.96
N TYR A 190 -7.73 4.68 -0.07
CA TYR A 190 -7.62 4.03 -1.37
C TYR A 190 -7.50 5.10 -2.46
N ASP A 191 -6.38 5.11 -3.18
CA ASP A 191 -6.13 5.97 -4.33
C ASP A 191 -6.39 5.21 -5.65
N PHE A 192 -7.35 5.72 -6.42
CA PHE A 192 -7.78 5.19 -7.73
C PHE A 192 -7.27 6.04 -8.90
N GLN A 193 -6.43 7.05 -8.65
CA GLN A 193 -5.86 7.89 -9.70
C GLN A 193 -4.99 7.09 -10.66
N ASN A 194 -4.37 6.02 -10.18
CA ASN A 194 -3.66 5.08 -11.02
C ASN A 194 -4.64 4.15 -11.74
N HIS A 195 -4.61 4.14 -13.07
CA HIS A 195 -5.51 3.33 -13.88
C HIS A 195 -5.16 1.84 -13.92
N ILE A 196 -4.01 1.45 -13.34
CA ILE A 196 -3.48 0.07 -13.41
C ILE A 196 -3.77 -0.70 -12.13
N PHE A 197 -3.67 -0.05 -10.97
CA PHE A 197 -3.83 -0.66 -9.65
C PHE A 197 -4.44 0.36 -8.70
N VAL A 198 -5.01 -0.13 -7.60
CA VAL A 198 -5.49 0.69 -6.50
C VAL A 198 -4.46 0.65 -5.38
N GLU A 199 -4.01 1.81 -4.96
CA GLU A 199 -3.04 1.94 -3.88
C GLU A 199 -3.80 2.15 -2.57
N ALA A 200 -3.57 1.28 -1.59
CA ALA A 200 -4.16 1.41 -0.28
C ALA A 200 -3.11 1.72 0.78
N SER A 201 -3.42 2.66 1.67
CA SER A 201 -2.59 2.97 2.83
C SER A 201 -3.45 3.04 4.08
N ILE A 202 -2.81 2.81 5.23
CA ILE A 202 -3.47 2.90 6.53
C ILE A 202 -2.76 3.95 7.39
N ASN A 203 -3.53 4.90 7.90
CA ASN A 203 -3.12 5.78 8.97
C ASN A 203 -3.77 5.30 10.27
N VAL A 204 -3.00 5.24 11.35
CA VAL A 204 -3.53 4.88 12.67
C VAL A 204 -3.07 5.92 13.66
N GLU A 205 -4.05 6.57 14.26
CA GLU A 205 -3.87 7.51 15.35
C GLU A 205 -4.52 6.94 16.61
N SER A 206 -4.02 7.37 17.76
CA SER A 206 -4.51 6.91 19.06
C SER A 206 -4.62 8.07 20.01
N ASP A 207 -5.68 8.08 20.80
CA ASP A 207 -5.86 8.97 21.93
C ASP A 207 -6.12 8.16 23.20
N ASP A 208 -5.81 8.72 24.37
CA ASP A 208 -6.17 8.10 25.63
C ASP A 208 -7.68 8.28 25.85
N CYS A 209 -8.39 7.25 26.33
CA CYS A 209 -9.80 7.42 26.64
C CYS A 209 -9.96 8.42 27.79
N VAL A 210 -10.62 9.55 27.51
CA VAL A 210 -10.91 10.58 28.51
C VAL A 210 -12.01 10.10 29.46
N THR A 211 -11.72 9.13 30.33
CA THR A 211 -12.61 8.81 31.45
C THR A 211 -12.35 9.78 32.60
N GLY A 212 -12.75 11.05 32.41
CA GLY A 212 -12.95 12.06 33.47
C GLY A 212 -11.72 12.57 34.24
N TYR A 213 -10.61 11.84 34.25
CA TYR A 213 -9.35 12.22 34.84
C TYR A 213 -8.28 11.58 33.98
N LEU A 214 -7.76 12.32 33.00
CA LEU A 214 -6.41 12.05 32.52
C LEU A 214 -5.56 11.97 33.80
N GLN A 215 -5.04 10.77 34.09
CA GLN A 215 -4.01 10.58 35.09
C GLN A 215 -2.78 11.26 34.51
N TYR A 216 -2.81 12.60 34.54
CA TYR A 216 -1.70 13.42 34.19
C TYR A 216 -0.53 12.90 35.01
N ASP A 217 0.60 12.69 34.34
CA ASP A 217 1.83 12.42 35.07
C ASP A 217 2.12 13.68 35.88
N GLU A 218 1.64 13.72 37.13
CA GLU A 218 1.91 14.78 38.09
C GLU A 218 3.41 15.02 38.17
N GLY A 219 4.21 13.97 37.93
CA GLY A 219 5.64 14.03 37.76
C GLY A 219 6.08 14.93 36.61
N LEU A 220 5.45 14.88 35.44
CA LEU A 220 5.83 15.72 34.30
C LEU A 220 5.50 17.20 34.53
N TYR A 221 4.34 17.51 35.12
CA TYR A 221 4.01 18.88 35.55
C TYR A 221 4.98 19.42 36.61
N PHE A 222 5.34 18.56 37.57
CA PHE A 222 6.31 18.88 38.59
C PHE A 222 7.70 19.14 37.99
N VAL A 223 8.13 18.30 37.04
CA VAL A 223 9.37 18.46 36.27
C VAL A 223 9.37 19.79 35.51
N HIS A 224 8.31 20.10 34.76
CA HIS A 224 8.18 21.38 34.06
C HIS A 224 8.23 22.59 34.99
N SER A 225 7.58 22.49 36.15
CA SER A 225 7.57 23.56 37.16
C SER A 225 8.97 23.79 37.75
N ILE A 226 9.69 22.71 38.08
CA ILE A 226 11.09 22.79 38.52
C ILE A 226 11.96 23.39 37.42
N MET A 227 11.83 22.91 36.19
CA MET A 227 12.62 23.39 35.06
C MET A 227 12.40 24.89 34.83
N ARG A 228 11.16 25.38 34.89
CA ARG A 228 10.87 26.82 34.82
C ARG A 228 11.61 27.63 35.89
N ILE A 229 11.66 27.13 37.12
CA ILE A 229 12.38 27.79 38.23
C ILE A 229 13.89 27.77 37.95
N LEU A 230 14.42 26.62 37.52
CA LEU A 230 15.83 26.46 37.19
C LEU A 230 16.25 27.35 36.02
N TYR A 231 15.45 27.43 34.95
CA TYR A 231 15.71 28.32 33.80
C TYR A 231 15.72 29.78 34.20
N ARG A 232 14.74 30.23 34.99
CA ARG A 232 14.71 31.61 35.48
C ARG A 232 15.94 31.93 36.34
N LYS A 233 16.37 30.97 37.18
CA LYS A 233 17.55 31.13 38.02
C LYS A 233 18.83 31.17 37.17
N GLU A 234 18.98 30.26 36.21
CA GLU A 234 20.15 30.23 35.32
C GLU A 234 20.20 31.46 34.41
N GLN A 235 19.06 31.87 33.85
CA GLN A 235 18.94 33.08 33.03
C GLN A 235 19.35 34.31 33.83
N LYS A 236 18.82 34.49 35.04
CA LYS A 236 19.20 35.61 35.91
C LYS A 236 20.70 35.63 36.19
N LEU A 237 21.30 34.47 36.50
CA LEU A 237 22.75 34.36 36.73
C LEU A 237 23.59 34.70 35.48
N LYS A 238 23.11 34.33 34.28
CA LYS A 238 23.78 34.66 33.01
C LYS A 238 23.59 36.14 32.62
N GLU A 239 22.44 36.72 32.92
CA GLU A 239 22.18 38.15 32.74
C GLU A 239 23.07 39.00 33.65
N GLU A 240 23.21 38.60 34.93
CA GLU A 240 24.15 39.22 35.87
C GLU A 240 25.59 39.15 35.35
N ASP A 241 26.03 37.98 34.86
CA ASP A 241 27.36 37.82 34.25
C ASP A 241 27.56 38.71 33.03
N GLN A 242 26.55 38.82 32.18
CA GLN A 242 26.64 39.64 30.99
C GLN A 242 26.67 41.13 31.33
N GLN A 243 25.85 41.57 32.28
CA GLN A 243 25.87 42.94 32.77
C GLN A 243 27.21 43.27 33.43
N GLU A 244 27.71 42.36 34.28
CA GLU A 244 29.03 42.47 34.89
C GLU A 244 30.11 42.57 33.80
N PHE A 245 30.10 41.66 32.82
CA PHE A 245 31.06 41.64 31.71
C PHE A 245 31.02 42.92 30.86
N ILE A 246 29.83 43.40 30.50
CA ILE A 246 29.67 44.64 29.71
C ILE A 246 30.16 45.83 30.52
N PHE A 247 29.74 45.95 31.78
CA PHE A 247 30.17 47.03 32.67
C PHE A 247 31.69 47.01 32.83
N GLN A 248 32.23 45.86 33.17
CA GLN A 248 33.66 45.62 33.36
C GLN A 248 34.46 45.98 32.10
N ARG A 249 34.11 45.44 30.94
CA ARG A 249 34.86 45.72 29.69
C ARG A 249 34.77 47.18 29.25
N THR A 250 33.65 47.84 29.57
CA THR A 250 33.51 49.29 29.39
C THR A 250 34.46 50.07 30.31
N GLN A 251 34.70 49.60 31.55
CA GLN A 251 35.67 50.21 32.46
C GLN A 251 37.11 49.99 32.00
N THR A 252 37.48 48.79 31.54
CA THR A 252 38.86 48.53 31.07
C THR A 252 39.19 49.31 29.81
N PHE A 253 38.23 49.45 28.88
CA PHE A 253 38.40 50.35 27.74
C PHE A 253 38.60 51.82 28.16
N LYS A 254 38.01 52.25 29.29
CA LYS A 254 38.30 53.57 29.87
C LYS A 254 39.71 53.62 30.48
N MET A 255 40.13 52.57 31.19
CA MET A 255 41.40 52.54 31.93
C MET A 255 42.64 52.41 31.02
N ASP A 256 42.58 51.57 29.99
CA ASP A 256 43.67 51.44 28.99
C ASP A 256 43.93 52.76 28.26
N TYR A 257 42.90 53.63 28.17
CA TYR A 257 43.01 54.97 27.59
C TYR A 257 43.45 56.05 28.61
N LEU A 258 43.26 55.79 29.91
CA LEU A 258 43.61 56.73 30.99
C LEU A 258 45.09 56.65 31.38
N GLN A 259 45.80 55.60 31.00
CA GLN A 259 47.27 55.56 31.11
C GLN A 259 47.99 56.49 30.12
N GLU A 260 47.27 57.17 29.21
CA GLU A 260 47.87 58.03 28.18
C GLU A 260 47.66 59.54 28.37
N ASP A 261 46.82 60.07 29.28
CA ASP A 261 46.90 61.49 29.70
C ASP A 261 45.94 61.92 30.84
N GLN A 262 46.36 62.90 31.66
CA GLN A 262 45.73 63.39 32.90
C GLN A 262 44.40 64.19 32.75
N LYS A 263 43.48 63.86 31.83
CA LYS A 263 42.23 64.65 31.62
C LYS A 263 40.94 63.82 31.70
N TYR A 264 40.64 63.33 32.90
CA TYR A 264 39.49 62.48 33.23
C TYR A 264 38.11 63.05 32.81
N ASN A 265 37.89 64.37 32.90
CA ASN A 265 36.57 64.97 32.65
C ASN A 265 36.27 65.30 31.17
N PHE A 266 37.27 65.37 30.29
CA PHE A 266 37.04 65.53 28.84
C PHE A 266 36.80 64.16 28.16
N LEU A 267 37.27 63.06 28.78
CA LEU A 267 37.31 61.74 28.18
C LEU A 267 35.99 60.95 28.29
N VAL A 268 35.19 61.14 29.34
CA VAL A 268 33.89 60.44 29.48
C VAL A 268 32.94 60.78 28.31
N LYS A 269 33.01 62.01 27.78
CA LYS A 269 32.25 62.43 26.59
C LYS A 269 32.80 61.78 25.30
N ASN A 270 34.12 61.62 25.19
CA ASN A 270 34.78 60.99 24.04
C ASN A 270 34.66 59.45 23.99
N VAL A 271 34.48 58.78 25.13
CA VAL A 271 34.31 57.32 25.18
C VAL A 271 32.97 56.92 24.55
N ASN A 272 31.89 57.68 24.79
CA ASN A 272 30.60 57.43 24.15
C ASN A 272 30.68 57.67 22.63
N GLU A 273 31.32 58.77 22.18
CA GLU A 273 31.54 59.02 20.75
C GLU A 273 32.38 57.91 20.08
N LYS A 274 33.32 57.29 20.79
CA LYS A 274 34.16 56.20 20.25
C LYS A 274 33.46 54.84 20.25
N TRP A 275 32.62 54.53 21.24
CA TRP A 275 31.75 53.35 21.17
C TRP A 275 30.80 53.46 19.98
N GLU A 276 30.25 54.64 19.72
CA GLU A 276 29.43 54.88 18.53
C GLU A 276 30.21 54.63 17.24
N LYS A 277 31.51 54.99 17.20
CA LYS A 277 32.41 54.74 16.05
C LYS A 277 32.80 53.27 15.84
N LEU A 278 32.59 52.37 16.81
CA LEU A 278 32.85 50.95 16.59
C LEU A 278 31.86 50.38 15.58
N THR A 279 32.37 49.58 14.64
CA THR A 279 31.53 48.85 13.70
C THR A 279 30.65 47.83 14.43
N ILE A 280 29.49 47.51 13.85
CA ILE A 280 28.56 46.53 14.44
C ILE A 280 29.25 45.17 14.67
N SER A 281 30.16 44.76 13.77
CA SER A 281 30.96 43.54 13.92
C SER A 281 31.87 43.57 15.15
N GLN A 282 32.57 44.71 15.38
CA GLN A 282 33.36 44.90 16.59
C GLN A 282 32.47 44.86 17.82
N LYS A 283 31.33 45.56 17.83
CA LYS A 283 30.36 45.52 18.93
C LYS A 283 29.85 44.10 19.21
N LEU A 284 29.52 43.33 18.18
CA LEU A 284 29.09 41.93 18.28
C LEU A 284 30.20 41.01 18.80
N SER A 285 31.48 41.34 18.61
CA SER A 285 32.59 40.57 19.21
C SER A 285 32.65 40.68 20.74
N PHE A 286 32.00 41.69 21.33
CA PHE A 286 31.83 41.80 22.77
C PHE A 286 30.69 40.92 23.31
N PHE A 287 29.80 40.43 22.44
CA PHE A 287 28.67 39.63 22.87
C PHE A 287 29.08 38.16 23.02
N ASN A 288 28.76 37.56 24.17
CA ASN A 288 29.01 36.13 24.38
C ASN A 288 28.02 35.30 23.55
N LYS A 289 28.50 34.70 22.46
CA LYS A 289 27.66 33.88 21.56
C LYS A 289 27.01 32.69 22.27
N TRP A 290 27.66 32.13 23.29
CA TRP A 290 27.10 31.02 24.07
C TRP A 290 25.88 31.43 24.89
N PHE A 291 25.80 32.71 25.27
CA PHE A 291 24.61 33.24 25.92
C PHE A 291 23.40 33.24 24.97
N LEU A 292 23.60 33.56 23.68
CA LEU A 292 22.54 33.46 22.67
C LEU A 292 22.00 32.03 22.57
N VAL A 293 22.91 31.06 22.47
CA VAL A 293 22.57 29.64 22.32
C VAL A 293 21.75 29.18 23.52
N ALA A 294 22.15 29.57 24.74
CA ALA A 294 21.39 29.27 25.96
C ALA A 294 20.02 29.96 26.00
N ILE A 295 19.90 31.22 25.59
CA ILE A 295 18.59 31.89 25.51
C ILE A 295 17.67 31.15 24.55
N LEU A 296 18.18 30.78 23.38
CA LEU A 296 17.40 30.05 22.38
C LEU A 296 16.97 28.67 22.92
N ALA A 297 17.87 27.94 23.61
CA ALA A 297 17.53 26.69 24.27
C ALA A 297 16.35 26.87 25.24
N HIS A 298 16.45 27.85 26.13
CA HIS A 298 15.40 28.16 27.11
C HIS A 298 14.10 28.61 26.44
N PHE A 299 14.20 29.39 25.36
CA PHE A 299 13.04 29.84 24.59
C PHE A 299 12.25 28.65 24.03
N PHE A 300 12.92 27.71 23.36
CA PHE A 300 12.27 26.51 22.83
C PHE A 300 11.66 25.64 23.94
N GLN A 301 12.36 25.47 25.07
CA GLN A 301 11.82 24.73 26.22
C GLN A 301 10.62 25.42 26.87
N MET A 302 10.61 26.75 26.94
CA MET A 302 9.46 27.50 27.43
C MET A 302 8.27 27.43 26.47
N MET A 303 8.51 27.56 25.16
CA MET A 303 7.47 27.42 24.14
C MET A 303 6.85 26.02 24.21
N GLN A 304 7.69 24.99 24.30
CA GLN A 304 7.25 23.61 24.46
C GLN A 304 6.38 23.42 25.70
N MET A 305 6.76 24.00 26.84
CA MET A 305 5.96 23.93 28.07
C MET A 305 4.59 24.59 27.90
N VAL A 306 4.53 25.74 27.21
CA VAL A 306 3.26 26.41 26.92
C VAL A 306 2.39 25.56 26.02
N SER A 307 2.95 25.02 24.93
CA SER A 307 2.23 24.09 24.03
C SER A 307 1.74 22.86 24.79
N TYR A 308 2.55 22.29 25.69
CA TYR A 308 2.14 21.16 26.52
C TYR A 308 0.95 21.52 27.42
N ILE A 309 1.00 22.66 28.12
CA ILE A 309 -0.13 23.12 28.97
C ILE A 309 -1.39 23.36 28.11
N GLU A 310 -1.23 23.87 26.90
CA GLU A 310 -2.34 24.09 25.98
C GLU A 310 -3.00 22.78 25.55
N ILE A 311 -2.20 21.77 25.19
CA ILE A 311 -2.68 20.40 24.92
C ILE A 311 -3.48 19.92 26.13
N LEU A 312 -2.91 19.98 27.33
CA LEU A 312 -3.57 19.50 28.55
C LEU A 312 -4.88 20.23 28.86
N TYR A 313 -4.96 21.53 28.56
CA TYR A 313 -6.18 22.31 28.78
C TYR A 313 -7.25 22.06 27.70
N ASN A 314 -6.83 21.87 26.45
CA ASN A 314 -7.72 21.74 25.29
C ASN A 314 -8.07 20.29 24.92
N ASN A 315 -7.43 19.29 25.52
CA ASN A 315 -7.72 17.86 25.30
C ASN A 315 -9.19 17.48 25.58
N SER A 316 -9.97 18.34 26.22
CA SER A 316 -11.40 18.09 26.45
C SER A 316 -12.30 18.39 25.24
N THR A 317 -11.83 19.11 24.21
CA THR A 317 -12.73 19.66 23.17
C THR A 317 -12.28 19.49 21.72
N ARG A 318 -11.09 18.94 21.45
CA ARG A 318 -10.53 18.91 20.10
C ARG A 318 -10.00 17.53 19.71
N GLN A 319 -10.72 16.87 18.83
CA GLN A 319 -10.33 15.61 18.18
C GLN A 319 -9.47 15.90 16.93
N ASP A 320 -9.76 16.99 16.22
CA ASP A 320 -9.04 17.34 14.98
C ASP A 320 -7.77 18.17 15.26
N GLY A 321 -6.60 17.60 14.95
CA GLY A 321 -5.30 18.29 14.93
C GLY A 321 -4.39 18.05 16.14
N TYR A 322 -4.70 17.08 17.00
CA TYR A 322 -3.87 16.75 18.17
C TYR A 322 -2.43 16.36 17.77
N ASP A 323 -2.29 15.56 16.71
CA ASP A 323 -1.01 15.03 16.23
C ASP A 323 -0.03 16.11 15.74
N ASP A 324 -0.55 17.18 15.12
CA ASP A 324 0.25 18.32 14.70
C ASP A 324 0.87 19.05 15.90
N PHE A 325 0.10 19.25 16.97
CA PHE A 325 0.58 19.92 18.18
C PHE A 325 1.61 19.07 18.92
N LEU A 326 1.38 17.76 19.00
CA LEU A 326 2.31 16.83 19.63
C LEU A 326 3.65 16.79 18.87
N THR A 327 3.58 16.71 17.54
CA THR A 327 4.76 16.74 16.67
C THR A 327 5.54 18.06 16.82
N GLN A 328 4.85 19.19 16.91
CA GLN A 328 5.49 20.48 17.22
C GLN A 328 6.16 20.47 18.60
N GLN A 329 5.52 19.86 19.60
CA GLN A 329 6.07 19.72 20.95
C GLN A 329 7.37 18.91 20.96
N GLU A 330 7.41 17.80 20.21
CA GLU A 330 8.59 16.95 20.03
C GLU A 330 9.76 17.72 19.40
N TYR A 331 9.50 18.49 18.35
CA TYR A 331 10.53 19.34 17.74
C TYR A 331 11.04 20.41 18.71
N LEU A 332 10.15 21.08 19.44
CA LEU A 332 10.55 22.13 20.38
C LEU A 332 11.37 21.57 21.56
N VAL A 333 10.97 20.43 22.15
CA VAL A 333 11.76 19.79 23.22
C VAL A 333 13.11 19.30 22.71
N GLY A 334 13.13 18.68 21.52
CA GLY A 334 14.33 18.16 20.88
C GLY A 334 15.34 19.28 20.59
N LEU A 335 14.90 20.35 19.92
CA LEU A 335 15.74 21.51 19.62
C LEU A 335 16.25 22.20 20.89
N GLY A 336 15.37 22.41 21.87
CA GLY A 336 15.74 23.00 23.15
C GLY A 336 16.82 22.17 23.88
N SER A 337 16.64 20.86 23.94
CA SER A 337 17.61 19.94 24.56
C SER A 337 18.95 19.91 23.82
N ILE A 338 18.94 19.81 22.48
CA ILE A 338 20.17 19.83 21.67
C ILE A 338 20.96 21.12 21.91
N LEU A 339 20.30 22.28 21.93
CA LEU A 339 20.96 23.55 22.21
C LEU A 339 21.51 23.63 23.65
N GLN A 340 20.79 23.03 24.61
CA GLN A 340 21.27 22.91 25.99
C GLN A 340 22.56 22.08 26.05
N TRP A 341 22.56 20.89 25.43
CA TRP A 341 23.75 20.04 25.31
C TRP A 341 24.91 20.73 24.59
N ILE A 342 24.63 21.47 23.51
CA ILE A 342 25.64 22.28 22.81
C ILE A 342 26.22 23.34 23.75
N SER A 343 25.39 24.00 24.56
CA SER A 343 25.88 25.03 25.48
C SER A 343 26.76 24.47 26.62
N MET A 344 26.69 23.16 26.90
CA MET A 344 27.62 22.47 27.81
C MET A 344 29.09 22.59 27.35
N TYR A 345 29.35 22.64 26.05
CA TYR A 345 30.70 22.83 25.51
C TYR A 345 31.37 24.12 25.98
N ASN A 346 30.58 25.14 26.34
CA ASN A 346 31.14 26.36 26.91
C ASN A 346 31.83 26.12 28.26
N TYR A 347 31.29 25.21 29.08
CA TYR A 347 31.89 24.87 30.37
C TYR A 347 33.11 23.96 30.23
N MET A 348 33.22 23.24 29.12
CA MET A 348 34.34 22.34 28.83
C MET A 348 35.56 23.05 28.22
N GLN A 349 35.47 24.35 27.88
CA GLN A 349 36.61 25.14 27.38
C GLN A 349 37.75 25.31 28.40
N TYR A 350 37.53 24.93 29.66
CA TYR A 350 38.60 24.85 30.66
C TYR A 350 39.68 23.84 30.27
N ASP A 351 39.32 22.74 29.58
CA ASP A 351 40.30 21.77 29.11
C ASP A 351 40.98 22.28 27.82
N ASP A 352 42.31 22.36 27.82
CA ASP A 352 43.09 22.85 26.69
C ASP A 352 42.86 22.07 25.40
N ASN A 353 42.61 20.76 25.48
CA ASN A 353 42.38 19.93 24.30
C ASN A 353 41.00 20.22 23.70
N ILE A 354 39.98 20.32 24.54
CA ILE A 354 38.62 20.68 24.11
C ILE A 354 38.58 22.12 23.59
N ASN A 355 39.30 23.04 24.21
CA ASN A 355 39.43 24.43 23.75
C ASN A 355 40.09 24.50 22.36
N ARG A 356 41.15 23.72 22.11
CA ARG A 356 41.77 23.62 20.77
C ARG A 356 40.79 23.10 19.73
N LEU A 357 39.97 22.12 20.07
CA LEU A 357 38.95 21.59 19.16
C LEU A 357 37.88 22.67 18.84
N THR A 358 37.30 23.30 19.87
CA THR A 358 36.23 24.30 19.69
C THR A 358 36.73 25.55 18.96
N THR A 359 37.95 26.01 19.24
CA THR A 359 38.58 27.13 18.51
C THR A 359 38.89 26.77 17.06
N THR A 360 39.31 25.53 16.79
CA THR A 360 39.51 25.03 15.42
C THR A 360 38.19 25.02 14.66
N ILE A 361 37.13 24.45 15.23
CA ILE A 361 35.78 24.46 14.63
C ILE A 361 35.33 25.89 14.35
N ARG A 362 35.46 26.81 15.32
CA ARG A 362 35.09 28.23 15.15
C ARG A 362 35.89 28.94 14.06
N ARG A 363 37.18 28.62 13.93
CA ARG A 363 38.04 29.22 12.89
C ARG A 363 37.68 28.69 11.51
N VAL A 364 37.38 27.40 11.42
CA VAL A 364 37.07 26.70 10.17
C VAL A 364 35.61 26.94 9.74
N SER A 365 34.68 27.22 10.67
CA SER A 365 33.25 27.35 10.38
C SER A 365 32.92 28.46 9.38
N SER A 366 33.62 29.60 9.42
CA SER A 366 33.42 30.66 8.42
C SER A 366 33.84 30.20 7.03
N SER A 367 34.97 29.49 6.91
CA SER A 367 35.45 28.96 5.64
C SER A 367 34.55 27.84 5.13
N LEU A 368 34.08 26.96 6.02
CA LEU A 368 33.11 25.92 5.69
C LEU A 368 31.80 26.52 5.20
N LEU A 369 31.28 27.55 5.86
CA LEU A 369 30.04 28.21 5.46
C LEU A 369 30.19 28.83 4.06
N THR A 370 31.30 29.50 3.77
CA THR A 370 31.58 30.01 2.41
C THR A 370 31.69 28.86 1.39
N PHE A 371 32.34 27.75 1.75
CA PHE A 371 32.39 26.56 0.92
C PHE A 371 31.00 25.98 0.65
N PHE A 372 30.15 25.82 1.67
CA PHE A 372 28.78 25.35 1.52
C PHE A 372 27.94 26.27 0.63
N ILE A 373 28.07 27.60 0.76
CA ILE A 373 27.40 28.55 -0.14
C ILE A 373 27.79 28.31 -1.61
N GLY A 374 29.04 27.92 -1.88
CA GLY A 374 29.49 27.56 -3.23
C GLY A 374 29.09 26.16 -3.69
N ALA A 375 29.12 25.18 -2.78
CA ALA A 375 28.91 23.77 -3.09
C ALA A 375 27.43 23.35 -3.11
N VAL A 376 26.59 23.90 -2.23
CA VAL A 376 25.16 23.55 -2.12
C VAL A 376 24.40 23.81 -3.42
N PRO A 377 24.55 24.94 -4.14
CA PRO A 377 23.88 25.14 -5.41
C PRO A 377 24.28 24.11 -6.48
N ILE A 378 25.55 23.70 -6.50
CA ILE A 378 26.04 22.67 -7.42
C ILE A 378 25.42 21.32 -7.05
N PHE A 379 25.45 20.96 -5.76
CA PHE A 379 24.80 19.76 -5.26
C PHE A 379 23.32 19.75 -5.64
N LEU A 380 22.56 20.81 -5.33
CA LEU A 380 21.15 20.94 -5.68
C LEU A 380 20.90 20.80 -7.19
N ALA A 381 21.76 21.37 -8.04
CA ALA A 381 21.64 21.20 -9.48
C ALA A 381 21.81 19.73 -9.91
N PHE A 382 22.76 19.00 -9.32
CA PHE A 382 22.91 17.56 -9.55
C PHE A 382 21.74 16.76 -8.98
N THR A 383 21.25 17.08 -7.77
CA THR A 383 20.08 16.41 -7.20
C THR A 383 18.85 16.62 -8.08
N MET A 384 18.63 17.84 -8.56
CA MET A 384 17.54 18.14 -9.50
C MET A 384 17.71 17.39 -10.82
N LEU A 385 18.93 17.31 -11.37
CA LEU A 385 19.20 16.54 -12.58
C LEU A 385 18.89 15.05 -12.39
N VAL A 386 19.33 14.46 -11.28
CA VAL A 386 19.06 13.06 -10.93
C VAL A 386 17.57 12.83 -10.71
N VAL A 387 16.87 13.75 -10.03
CA VAL A 387 15.41 13.65 -9.86
C VAL A 387 14.69 13.74 -11.20
N MET A 388 15.11 14.64 -12.10
CA MET A 388 14.52 14.77 -13.44
C MET A 388 14.76 13.52 -14.29
N GLU A 389 15.98 12.99 -14.32
CA GLU A 389 16.31 11.79 -15.09
C GLU A 389 15.68 10.53 -14.48
N GLY A 390 15.72 10.42 -13.15
CA GLY A 390 15.14 9.32 -12.38
C GLY A 390 13.63 9.23 -12.52
N TRP A 391 12.93 10.36 -12.52
CA TRP A 391 11.48 10.41 -12.69
C TRP A 391 11.05 9.83 -14.04
N ASP A 392 11.77 10.14 -15.12
CA ASP A 392 11.51 9.60 -16.45
C ASP A 392 11.78 8.10 -16.53
N THR A 393 12.82 7.60 -15.84
CA THR A 393 13.09 6.16 -15.79
C THR A 393 12.02 5.39 -15.02
N VAL A 394 11.60 5.88 -13.85
CA VAL A 394 10.52 5.24 -13.05
C VAL A 394 9.23 5.21 -13.86
N LYS A 395 8.90 6.29 -14.56
CA LYS A 395 7.72 6.32 -15.44
C LYS A 395 7.81 5.27 -16.55
N LYS A 396 8.94 5.18 -17.25
CA LYS A 396 9.15 4.18 -18.32
C LYS A 396 9.12 2.75 -17.80
N ASP A 397 9.67 2.50 -16.62
CA ASP A 397 9.66 1.17 -16.01
C ASP A 397 8.26 0.77 -15.54
N LYS A 398 7.48 1.71 -14.95
CA LYS A 398 6.06 1.49 -14.64
C LYS A 398 5.25 1.22 -15.91
N GLU A 399 5.46 1.97 -17.00
CA GLU A 399 4.81 1.73 -18.30
C GLU A 399 5.19 0.36 -18.89
N LYS A 400 6.46 -0.04 -18.78
CA LYS A 400 6.93 -1.36 -19.23
C LYS A 400 6.34 -2.50 -18.40
N LEU A 401 6.25 -2.33 -17.09
CA LEU A 401 5.64 -3.31 -16.19
C LEU A 401 4.15 -3.48 -16.49
N ALA A 402 3.42 -2.38 -16.66
CA ALA A 402 2.00 -2.40 -17.05
C ALA A 402 1.78 -3.15 -18.36
N ASN A 403 2.61 -2.90 -19.37
CA ASN A 403 2.57 -3.62 -20.64
C ASN A 403 2.84 -5.13 -20.48
N ASN A 404 3.79 -5.51 -19.62
CA ASN A 404 4.09 -6.92 -19.36
C ASN A 404 2.91 -7.63 -18.66
N ILE A 405 2.30 -7.00 -17.65
CA ILE A 405 1.11 -7.53 -16.95
C ILE A 405 -0.05 -7.73 -17.95
N GLN A 406 -0.27 -6.76 -18.85
CA GLN A 406 -1.29 -6.89 -19.89
C GLN A 406 -1.02 -8.04 -20.86
N ILE A 407 0.24 -8.24 -21.26
CA ILE A 407 0.66 -9.38 -22.10
C ILE A 407 0.44 -10.71 -21.37
N GLU A 408 0.77 -10.80 -20.08
CA GLU A 408 0.55 -12.02 -19.29
C GLU A 408 -0.94 -12.34 -19.15
N LYS A 409 -1.79 -11.34 -18.91
CA LYS A 409 -3.24 -11.50 -18.87
C LYS A 409 -3.80 -12.04 -20.19
N GLN A 410 -3.37 -11.45 -21.32
CA GLN A 410 -3.75 -11.93 -22.66
C GLN A 410 -3.27 -13.36 -22.93
N ASN A 411 -2.06 -13.72 -22.49
CA ASN A 411 -1.54 -15.08 -22.62
C ASN A 411 -2.33 -16.10 -21.77
N LYS A 412 -2.78 -15.69 -20.57
CA LYS A 412 -3.63 -16.51 -19.70
C LYS A 412 -5.00 -16.77 -20.34
N GLU A 413 -5.65 -15.73 -20.86
CA GLU A 413 -6.92 -15.85 -21.60
C GLU A 413 -6.77 -16.74 -22.84
N LEU A 414 -5.70 -16.56 -23.61
CA LEU A 414 -5.42 -17.38 -24.80
C LEU A 414 -5.22 -18.86 -24.42
N SER A 415 -4.52 -19.14 -23.32
CA SER A 415 -4.33 -20.49 -22.79
C SER A 415 -5.64 -21.17 -22.42
N GLU A 416 -6.59 -20.44 -21.82
CA GLU A 416 -7.92 -20.96 -21.52
C GLU A 416 -8.75 -21.25 -22.77
N VAL A 417 -8.72 -20.35 -23.76
CA VAL A 417 -9.37 -20.58 -25.06
C VAL A 417 -8.80 -21.82 -25.75
N LEU A 418 -7.48 -22.02 -25.72
CA LEU A 418 -6.84 -23.21 -26.27
C LEU A 418 -7.32 -24.49 -25.58
N LYS A 419 -7.43 -24.50 -24.24
CA LYS A 419 -8.00 -25.65 -23.50
C LYS A 419 -9.43 -25.96 -23.91
N ILE A 420 -10.27 -24.94 -24.15
CA ILE A 420 -11.65 -25.12 -24.63
C ILE A 420 -11.66 -25.72 -26.05
N VAL A 421 -10.79 -25.23 -26.93
CA VAL A 421 -10.66 -25.74 -28.31
C VAL A 421 -10.20 -27.19 -28.31
N GLU A 422 -9.19 -27.54 -27.51
CA GLU A 422 -8.72 -28.92 -27.35
C GLU A 422 -9.83 -29.84 -26.81
N LYS A 423 -10.59 -29.40 -25.81
CA LYS A 423 -11.73 -30.15 -25.28
C LYS A 423 -12.82 -30.36 -26.35
N LYS A 424 -13.13 -29.34 -27.15
CA LYS A 424 -14.07 -29.46 -28.28
C LYS A 424 -13.58 -30.43 -29.34
N GLN A 425 -12.29 -30.39 -29.68
CA GLN A 425 -11.68 -31.35 -30.62
C GLN A 425 -11.75 -32.78 -30.08
N GLN A 426 -11.47 -33.00 -28.79
CA GLN A 426 -11.61 -34.31 -28.16
C GLN A 426 -13.05 -34.83 -28.21
N ILE A 427 -14.05 -33.98 -27.94
CA ILE A 427 -15.48 -34.35 -28.06
C ILE A 427 -15.82 -34.73 -29.51
N GLN A 428 -15.36 -33.94 -30.50
CA GLN A 428 -15.60 -34.25 -31.91
C GLN A 428 -14.97 -35.59 -32.33
N VAL A 429 -13.76 -35.89 -31.86
CA VAL A 429 -13.11 -37.19 -32.10
C VAL A 429 -13.91 -38.33 -31.45
N GLN A 430 -14.41 -38.13 -30.23
CA GLN A 430 -15.26 -39.11 -29.55
C GLN A 430 -16.58 -39.34 -30.30
N ASP A 431 -17.24 -38.27 -30.77
CA ASP A 431 -18.49 -38.38 -31.51
C ASP A 431 -18.29 -39.02 -32.89
N TYR A 432 -17.18 -38.71 -33.57
CA TYR A 432 -16.78 -39.41 -34.79
C TYR A 432 -16.60 -40.92 -34.55
N ASN A 433 -15.91 -41.30 -33.46
CA ASN A 433 -15.74 -42.70 -33.09
C ASN A 433 -17.07 -43.39 -32.75
N LYS A 434 -17.99 -42.71 -32.05
CA LYS A 434 -19.35 -43.23 -31.81
C LYS A 434 -20.12 -43.42 -33.12
N LEU A 435 -19.98 -42.50 -34.07
CA LEU A 435 -20.64 -42.59 -35.38
C LEU A 435 -20.11 -43.79 -36.19
N GLN A 436 -18.79 -44.04 -36.15
CA GLN A 436 -18.16 -45.21 -36.76
C GLN A 436 -18.72 -46.52 -36.16
N VAL A 437 -18.82 -46.60 -34.82
CA VAL A 437 -19.40 -47.75 -34.13
C VAL A 437 -20.88 -47.94 -34.50
N PHE A 438 -21.66 -46.85 -34.55
CA PHE A 438 -23.07 -46.91 -34.95
C PHE A 438 -23.25 -47.40 -36.40
N ASN A 439 -22.43 -46.92 -37.32
CA ASN A 439 -22.45 -47.38 -38.71
C ASN A 439 -22.09 -48.87 -38.81
N GLN A 440 -21.10 -49.34 -38.05
CA GLN A 440 -20.75 -50.75 -37.97
C GLN A 440 -21.92 -51.61 -37.46
N TYR A 441 -22.66 -51.16 -36.44
CA TYR A 441 -23.88 -51.85 -35.97
C TYR A 441 -25.00 -51.87 -37.00
N LYS A 442 -25.18 -50.76 -37.74
CA LYS A 442 -26.19 -50.65 -38.79
C LYS A 442 -25.89 -51.59 -39.95
N GLU A 443 -24.63 -51.68 -40.37
CA GLU A 443 -24.17 -52.66 -41.37
C GLU A 443 -24.46 -54.10 -40.90
N GLN A 444 -24.12 -54.43 -39.65
CA GLN A 444 -24.44 -55.75 -39.08
C GLN A 444 -25.95 -56.02 -39.00
N SER A 445 -26.79 -55.01 -38.73
CA SER A 445 -28.24 -55.20 -38.69
C SER A 445 -28.81 -55.47 -40.08
N ILE A 446 -28.30 -54.76 -41.10
CA ILE A 446 -28.67 -54.98 -42.50
C ILE A 446 -28.26 -56.39 -42.95
N GLU A 447 -27.06 -56.85 -42.58
CA GLU A 447 -26.62 -58.23 -42.85
C GLU A 447 -27.53 -59.27 -42.19
N ARG A 448 -27.94 -59.04 -40.92
CA ARG A 448 -28.89 -59.94 -40.22
C ARG A 448 -30.26 -59.98 -40.91
N GLN A 449 -30.80 -58.83 -41.32
CA GLN A 449 -32.07 -58.76 -42.05
C GLN A 449 -31.99 -59.49 -43.40
N PHE A 450 -30.87 -59.32 -44.12
CA PHE A 450 -30.62 -60.04 -45.36
C PHE A 450 -30.53 -61.56 -45.15
N TYR A 451 -29.89 -61.99 -44.06
CA TYR A 451 -29.80 -63.41 -43.69
C TYR A 451 -31.17 -64.01 -43.32
N GLU A 452 -31.97 -63.30 -42.53
CA GLU A 452 -33.34 -63.71 -42.16
C GLU A 452 -34.27 -63.79 -43.39
N GLN A 453 -34.19 -62.84 -44.32
CA GLN A 453 -34.94 -62.90 -45.57
C GLN A 453 -34.54 -64.13 -46.41
N ASN A 454 -33.24 -64.40 -46.55
CA ASN A 454 -32.75 -65.59 -47.24
C ASN A 454 -33.18 -66.90 -46.55
N ARG A 455 -33.22 -66.91 -45.21
CA ARG A 455 -33.71 -68.05 -44.43
C ARG A 455 -35.19 -68.34 -44.70
N LEU A 456 -36.04 -67.30 -44.73
CA LEU A 456 -37.47 -67.42 -45.04
C LEU A 456 -37.70 -67.90 -46.47
N VAL A 457 -36.92 -67.40 -47.42
CA VAL A 457 -36.93 -67.87 -48.82
C VAL A 457 -36.57 -69.36 -48.89
N ASN A 458 -35.51 -69.78 -48.21
CA ASN A 458 -35.10 -71.18 -48.16
C ASN A 458 -36.14 -72.09 -47.48
N GLN A 459 -36.83 -71.61 -46.44
CA GLN A 459 -37.94 -72.34 -45.82
C GLN A 459 -39.11 -72.52 -46.80
N LYS A 460 -39.52 -71.47 -47.52
CA LYS A 460 -40.55 -71.57 -48.57
C LYS A 460 -40.15 -72.58 -49.64
N PHE A 461 -38.90 -72.54 -50.09
CA PHE A 461 -38.37 -73.49 -51.08
C PHE A 461 -38.41 -74.94 -50.58
N ASN A 462 -38.05 -75.18 -49.32
CA ASN A 462 -38.10 -76.51 -48.70
C ASN A 462 -39.53 -77.02 -48.52
N ASN A 463 -40.50 -76.15 -48.21
CA ASN A 463 -41.91 -76.50 -48.13
C ASN A 463 -42.46 -76.90 -49.50
N ILE A 464 -42.16 -76.14 -50.56
CA ILE A 464 -42.51 -76.49 -51.95
C ILE A 464 -41.90 -77.85 -52.32
N LYS A 465 -40.65 -78.11 -51.94
CA LYS A 465 -39.99 -79.40 -52.19
C LYS A 465 -40.65 -80.56 -51.46
N LYS A 466 -41.17 -80.33 -50.24
CA LYS A 466 -41.96 -81.33 -49.48
C LYS A 466 -43.32 -81.58 -50.10
N GLU A 467 -44.03 -80.55 -50.54
CA GLU A 467 -45.29 -80.67 -51.28
C GLU A 467 -45.10 -81.48 -52.56
N PHE A 468 -44.03 -81.20 -53.31
CA PHE A 468 -43.69 -81.94 -54.53
C PHE A 468 -43.39 -83.42 -54.27
N LYS A 469 -42.72 -83.74 -53.15
CA LYS A 469 -42.48 -85.14 -52.73
C LYS A 469 -43.74 -85.86 -52.27
N ASN A 470 -44.67 -85.16 -51.63
CA ASN A 470 -45.97 -85.74 -51.22
C ASN A 470 -46.89 -85.97 -52.43
N GLU A 471 -46.88 -85.08 -53.43
CA GLU A 471 -47.58 -85.30 -54.70
C GLU A 471 -47.03 -86.48 -55.49
N GLN A 472 -45.71 -86.72 -55.47
CA GLN A 472 -45.11 -87.92 -56.09
C GLN A 472 -45.49 -89.24 -55.41
N LYS A 473 -45.87 -89.22 -54.12
CA LYS A 473 -46.20 -90.44 -53.36
C LYS A 473 -47.63 -90.94 -53.58
N ASN A 474 -48.54 -90.07 -54.04
CA ASN A 474 -49.98 -90.36 -54.12
C ASN A 474 -50.53 -90.64 -55.52
N ASN A 475 -49.72 -90.62 -56.58
CA ASN A 475 -50.21 -90.94 -57.94
C ASN A 475 -49.11 -91.59 -58.78
N LYS A 476 -49.10 -92.93 -58.81
CA LYS A 476 -48.37 -93.72 -59.80
C LYS A 476 -49.40 -94.04 -60.89
N ILE A 477 -49.20 -93.51 -62.10
CA ILE A 477 -50.09 -93.49 -63.30
C ILE A 477 -50.79 -92.12 -63.50
N TYR A 478 -49.99 -91.10 -63.84
CA TYR A 478 -50.26 -89.97 -64.76
C TYR A 478 -49.09 -88.97 -64.64
N LEU A 479 -47.87 -89.45 -64.95
CA LEU A 479 -46.64 -88.69 -64.91
C LEU A 479 -46.12 -88.63 -66.33
N ASP A 480 -46.56 -87.61 -67.08
CA ASP A 480 -45.82 -87.03 -68.21
C ASP A 480 -46.45 -85.70 -68.66
N PHE A 481 -47.75 -85.46 -68.42
CA PHE A 481 -48.39 -84.19 -68.81
C PHE A 481 -48.39 -83.09 -67.71
N LYS A 482 -48.09 -83.42 -66.44
CA LYS A 482 -48.10 -82.46 -65.32
C LYS A 482 -46.71 -81.87 -64.98
N ILE A 483 -45.63 -82.44 -65.52
CA ILE A 483 -44.24 -81.99 -65.28
C ILE A 483 -43.95 -80.66 -66.00
N ASN A 484 -44.43 -80.47 -67.23
CA ASN A 484 -44.22 -79.21 -67.97
C ASN A 484 -44.94 -78.01 -67.34
N LYS A 485 -46.17 -78.18 -66.84
CA LYS A 485 -46.94 -77.07 -66.23
C LYS A 485 -46.36 -76.58 -64.90
N ASN A 486 -45.64 -77.44 -64.18
CA ASN A 486 -44.96 -77.07 -62.93
C ASN A 486 -43.53 -76.54 -63.19
N GLN A 487 -42.86 -76.93 -64.28
CA GLN A 487 -41.58 -76.33 -64.68
C GLN A 487 -41.73 -74.84 -65.04
N ASP A 488 -42.76 -74.45 -65.79
CA ASP A 488 -43.00 -73.04 -66.12
C ASP A 488 -43.29 -72.20 -64.88
N ARG A 489 -44.02 -72.75 -63.91
CA ARG A 489 -44.29 -72.09 -62.61
C ARG A 489 -43.03 -71.92 -61.78
N ILE A 490 -42.16 -72.93 -61.75
CA ILE A 490 -40.88 -72.87 -61.04
C ILE A 490 -39.93 -71.88 -61.71
N GLN A 491 -39.84 -71.87 -63.05
CA GLN A 491 -39.01 -70.90 -63.78
C GLN A 491 -39.52 -69.46 -63.60
N LYS A 492 -40.84 -69.26 -63.58
CA LYS A 492 -41.44 -67.95 -63.30
C LYS A 492 -41.08 -67.46 -61.89
N ILE A 493 -41.22 -68.31 -60.87
CA ILE A 493 -40.83 -67.97 -59.49
C ILE A 493 -39.33 -67.67 -59.38
N PHE A 494 -38.48 -68.45 -60.05
CA PHE A 494 -37.02 -68.17 -60.08
C PHE A 494 -36.68 -66.85 -60.77
N SER A 495 -37.39 -66.49 -61.86
CA SER A 495 -37.19 -65.20 -62.52
C SER A 495 -37.64 -64.03 -61.65
N GLU A 496 -38.78 -64.13 -60.97
CA GLU A 496 -39.29 -63.09 -60.06
C GLU A 496 -38.35 -62.91 -58.85
N MET A 497 -37.85 -64.00 -58.28
CA MET A 497 -36.87 -63.95 -57.19
C MET A 497 -35.54 -63.31 -57.61
N LYS A 498 -35.06 -63.60 -58.83
CA LYS A 498 -33.81 -63.02 -59.35
C LYS A 498 -33.96 -61.52 -59.63
N THR A 499 -35.12 -61.09 -60.13
CA THR A 499 -35.44 -59.67 -60.33
C THR A 499 -35.49 -58.93 -58.98
N GLN A 500 -36.17 -59.50 -57.98
CA GLN A 500 -36.27 -58.91 -56.65
C GLN A 500 -34.92 -58.86 -55.91
N GLN A 501 -34.06 -59.87 -56.09
CA GLN A 501 -32.71 -59.86 -55.55
C GLN A 501 -31.84 -58.75 -56.19
N ASN A 502 -31.96 -58.55 -57.51
CA ASN A 502 -31.24 -57.47 -58.20
C ASN A 502 -31.75 -56.08 -57.81
N GLU A 503 -33.05 -55.89 -57.64
CA GLU A 503 -33.64 -54.63 -57.15
C GLU A 503 -33.15 -54.29 -55.74
N ASN A 504 -33.16 -55.25 -54.83
CA ASN A 504 -32.65 -55.07 -53.46
C ASN A 504 -31.14 -54.74 -53.45
N THR A 505 -30.35 -55.36 -54.33
CA THR A 505 -28.92 -55.11 -54.45
C THR A 505 -28.63 -53.69 -54.98
N ASN A 506 -29.42 -53.22 -55.96
CA ASN A 506 -29.29 -51.87 -56.50
C ASN A 506 -29.75 -50.79 -55.52
N GLN A 507 -30.81 -51.05 -54.74
CA GLN A 507 -31.24 -50.15 -53.66
C GLN A 507 -30.16 -49.99 -52.58
N LEU A 508 -29.51 -51.09 -52.17
CA LEU A 508 -28.40 -51.03 -51.22
C LEU A 508 -27.20 -50.21 -51.75
N ARG A 509 -26.88 -50.35 -53.04
CA ARG A 509 -25.76 -49.64 -53.66
C ARG A 509 -26.01 -48.12 -53.73
N ASN A 510 -27.23 -47.71 -54.06
CA ASN A 510 -27.62 -46.30 -54.13
C ASN A 510 -27.69 -45.65 -52.73
N LEU A 511 -28.12 -46.40 -51.71
CA LEU A 511 -28.12 -45.90 -50.32
C LEU A 511 -26.70 -45.63 -49.81
N ASN A 512 -25.73 -46.50 -50.13
CA ASN A 512 -24.35 -46.32 -49.69
C ASN A 512 -23.62 -45.17 -50.42
N GLN A 513 -23.88 -44.95 -51.71
CA GLN A 513 -23.24 -43.84 -52.45
C GLN A 513 -23.74 -42.46 -52.01
N ASN A 514 -25.04 -42.30 -51.77
CA ASN A 514 -25.61 -41.01 -51.37
C ASN A 514 -25.19 -40.60 -49.95
N TYR A 515 -25.03 -41.57 -49.04
CA TYR A 515 -24.61 -41.29 -47.67
C TYR A 515 -23.14 -40.85 -47.58
N PHE A 516 -22.27 -41.46 -48.39
CA PHE A 516 -20.85 -41.13 -48.42
C PHE A 516 -20.61 -39.70 -48.95
N LEU A 517 -21.31 -39.31 -50.01
CA LEU A 517 -21.20 -37.97 -50.61
C LEU A 517 -21.70 -36.85 -49.69
N ASP A 518 -22.82 -37.04 -48.98
CA ASP A 518 -23.36 -36.04 -48.05
C ASP A 518 -22.43 -35.82 -46.83
N SER A 519 -21.81 -36.89 -46.32
CA SER A 519 -20.88 -36.80 -45.19
C SER A 519 -19.58 -36.04 -45.54
N GLN A 520 -19.03 -36.24 -46.74
CA GLN A 520 -17.83 -35.52 -47.18
C GLN A 520 -18.10 -34.04 -47.47
N GLN A 521 -19.27 -33.70 -48.04
CA GLN A 521 -19.65 -32.31 -48.29
C GLN A 521 -19.84 -31.52 -47.00
N LYS A 522 -20.46 -32.11 -45.97
CA LYS A 522 -20.62 -31.47 -44.65
C LYS A 522 -19.28 -31.21 -43.96
N TYR A 523 -18.34 -32.15 -44.06
CA TYR A 523 -17.00 -31.99 -43.50
C TYR A 523 -16.20 -30.88 -44.20
N LEU A 524 -16.26 -30.82 -45.54
CA LEU A 524 -15.60 -29.76 -46.33
C LEU A 524 -16.18 -28.37 -46.05
N PHE A 525 -17.51 -28.26 -45.89
CA PHE A 525 -18.16 -26.99 -45.55
C PHE A 525 -17.72 -26.47 -44.17
N PHE A 526 -17.64 -27.37 -43.17
CA PHE A 526 -17.17 -27.03 -41.83
C PHE A 526 -15.71 -26.52 -41.82
N LEU A 527 -14.81 -27.18 -42.55
CA LEU A 527 -13.40 -26.74 -42.65
C LEU A 527 -13.26 -25.35 -43.29
N TYR A 528 -14.16 -25.02 -44.22
CA TYR A 528 -14.18 -23.71 -44.88
C TYR A 528 -14.64 -22.61 -43.92
N GLU A 529 -15.72 -22.87 -43.16
CA GLU A 529 -16.25 -21.95 -42.15
C GLU A 529 -15.25 -21.71 -41.00
N LEU A 530 -14.54 -22.76 -40.57
CA LEU A 530 -13.49 -22.64 -39.56
C LEU A 530 -12.33 -21.75 -40.05
N ARG A 531 -11.92 -21.90 -41.31
CA ARG A 531 -10.84 -21.10 -41.91
C ARG A 531 -11.22 -19.62 -42.04
N GLU A 532 -12.46 -19.32 -42.44
CA GLU A 532 -12.94 -17.93 -42.49
C GLU A 532 -12.98 -17.28 -41.11
N ASN A 533 -13.51 -17.97 -40.10
CA ASN A 533 -13.57 -17.45 -38.75
C ASN A 533 -12.18 -17.13 -38.17
N ILE A 534 -11.19 -17.98 -38.44
CA ILE A 534 -9.79 -17.71 -38.05
C ILE A 534 -9.21 -16.49 -38.78
N MET A 535 -9.49 -16.32 -40.07
CA MET A 535 -9.00 -15.15 -40.82
C MET A 535 -9.66 -13.85 -40.37
N ILE A 536 -10.96 -13.87 -40.03
CA ILE A 536 -11.68 -12.69 -39.50
C ILE A 536 -11.13 -12.28 -38.14
N GLN A 537 -10.87 -13.24 -37.24
CA GLN A 537 -10.28 -12.97 -35.94
C GLN A 537 -8.86 -12.41 -36.07
N LYS A 538 -8.05 -12.95 -36.98
CA LYS A 538 -6.71 -12.43 -37.26
C LYS A 538 -6.75 -10.98 -37.80
N GLN A 539 -7.65 -10.67 -38.72
CA GLN A 539 -7.79 -9.28 -39.22
C GLN A 539 -8.29 -8.29 -38.17
N LYS A 540 -9.13 -8.72 -37.22
CA LYS A 540 -9.53 -7.90 -36.08
C LYS A 540 -8.33 -7.61 -35.16
N PHE A 541 -7.58 -8.66 -34.84
CA PHE A 541 -6.36 -8.56 -34.03
C PHE A 541 -5.33 -7.60 -34.64
N ASP A 542 -5.02 -7.76 -35.94
CA ASP A 542 -4.06 -6.88 -36.63
C ASP A 542 -4.53 -5.41 -36.64
N LYS A 543 -5.86 -5.14 -36.71
CA LYS A 543 -6.42 -3.78 -36.64
C LYS A 543 -6.40 -3.17 -35.25
N GLU A 544 -6.59 -3.96 -34.20
CA GLU A 544 -6.54 -3.48 -32.81
C GLU A 544 -5.10 -3.21 -32.37
N CYS A 545 -4.14 -4.07 -32.75
CA CYS A 545 -2.71 -3.78 -32.55
C CYS A 545 -2.25 -2.51 -33.28
N LEU A 546 -2.68 -2.29 -34.53
CA LEU A 546 -2.34 -1.06 -35.26
C LEU A 546 -2.97 0.20 -34.65
N LYS A 547 -4.11 0.08 -33.95
CA LYS A 547 -4.73 1.20 -33.23
C LYS A 547 -4.10 1.49 -31.88
N SER A 548 -3.39 0.55 -31.26
CA SER A 548 -2.68 0.79 -30.00
C SER A 548 -1.24 1.27 -30.21
N PHE A 549 -0.72 1.15 -31.45
CA PHE A 549 0.63 1.58 -31.83
C PHE A 549 0.67 3.02 -32.37
N TYR A 550 -0.48 3.60 -32.74
CA TYR A 550 -0.67 5.00 -33.11
C TYR A 550 -1.48 5.70 -32.03
#